data_AF-A0A951DPD5-F1
#
_entry.id   AF-A0A951DPD5-F1
#
_cell.length_a   1.000
_cell.length_b   1.000
_cell.length_c   1.000
_cell.angle_alpha   90.00
_cell.angle_beta   90.00
_cell.angle_gamma   90.00
#
_symmetry.space_group_name_H-M   'P 1'
#
loop_
_entity.id
_entity.type
_entity.pdbx_description
1 polymer ?
#
loop_
_entity_poly.entity_id
_entity_poly.type
_entity_poly.pdbx_seq_one_letter_code
_entity_poly.pdbx_strand_id
1 'polypeptide(L)'
;DALRPVQRALIRPPGLVMVGRDIGTVIVPDAPLKIWLNASVEERARRRSRQTGEDYAAVLEGMLHRDRRDGSRAVAPMARAADAIGIETDGRTPDAVIDEIVELARARARGRASAGQ
;
A
#
# COMPACT_ATOMS: atom_id res chain seq x y z
N ASP A 1 -6.14 15.91 -9.32
CA ASP A 1 -7.22 15.64 -10.29
C ASP A 1 -6.77 15.27 -11.70
N ALA A 2 -5.90 16.04 -12.34
CA ALA A 2 -5.48 15.80 -13.73
C ALA A 2 -4.86 14.40 -14.02
N LEU A 3 -4.17 13.80 -13.05
CA LEU A 3 -3.53 12.48 -13.23
C LEU A 3 -4.45 11.29 -12.97
N ARG A 4 -5.62 11.47 -12.34
CA ARG A 4 -6.51 10.34 -12.02
C ARG A 4 -7.01 9.60 -13.27
N PRO A 5 -7.44 10.29 -14.36
CA PRO A 5 -7.84 9.61 -15.59
C PRO A 5 -6.69 8.81 -16.21
N VAL A 6 -5.47 9.36 -16.19
CA VAL A 6 -4.27 8.69 -16.70
C VAL A 6 -3.98 7.43 -15.91
N GLN A 7 -4.03 7.49 -14.57
CA GLN A 7 -3.81 6.32 -13.71
C GLN A 7 -4.86 5.23 -13.93
N ARG A 8 -6.14 5.60 -14.07
CA ARG A 8 -7.23 4.65 -14.35
C ARG A 8 -7.12 4.02 -15.74
N ALA A 9 -6.66 4.76 -16.74
CA ALA A 9 -6.47 4.26 -18.10
C ALA A 9 -5.38 3.17 -18.20
N LEU A 10 -4.50 3.05 -17.21
CA LEU A 10 -3.51 1.97 -17.15
C LEU A 10 -4.12 0.61 -16.77
N ILE A 11 -5.31 0.60 -16.20
CA ILE A 11 -6.00 -0.64 -15.78
C ILE A 11 -6.52 -1.35 -17.02
N ARG A 12 -5.77 -2.37 -17.47
CA ARG A 12 -6.07 -3.16 -18.66
C ARG A 12 -5.74 -4.65 -18.42
N PRO A 13 -6.32 -5.57 -19.20
CA PRO A 13 -5.94 -6.99 -19.15
C PRO A 13 -4.42 -7.17 -19.32
N PRO A 14 -3.80 -8.17 -18.65
CA PRO A 14 -4.41 -9.17 -17.76
C PRO A 14 -4.70 -8.65 -16.33
N GLY A 15 -4.34 -7.41 -16.02
CA GLY A 15 -4.47 -6.80 -14.70
C GLY A 15 -3.32 -5.84 -14.39
N LEU A 16 -3.37 -5.17 -13.25
CA LEU A 16 -2.35 -4.22 -12.82
C LEU A 16 -2.19 -4.25 -11.29
N VAL A 17 -0.95 -4.20 -10.81
CA VAL A 17 -0.64 -3.90 -9.41
C VAL A 17 -0.34 -2.41 -9.31
N MET A 18 -1.08 -1.70 -8.47
CA MET A 18 -0.90 -0.25 -8.24
C MET A 18 -0.45 -0.02 -6.80
N VAL A 19 0.51 0.87 -6.61
CA VAL A 19 1.06 1.22 -5.29
C VAL A 19 0.96 2.73 -5.09
N GLY A 20 0.47 3.15 -3.93
CA GLY A 20 0.27 4.56 -3.59
C GLY A 20 -0.55 4.72 -2.31
N ARG A 21 -0.77 5.97 -1.90
CA ARG A 21 -1.41 6.31 -0.62
C ARG A 21 -2.94 6.27 -0.66
N ASP A 22 -3.52 6.57 -1.81
CA ASP A 22 -4.95 6.78 -2.04
C ASP A 22 -5.51 5.86 -3.14
N ILE A 23 -4.79 4.79 -3.48
CA ILE A 23 -5.21 3.87 -4.55
C ILE A 23 -6.55 3.22 -4.21
N GLY A 24 -6.68 2.59 -3.04
CA GLY A 24 -7.88 1.85 -2.67
C GLY A 24 -9.06 2.71 -2.18
N THR A 25 -8.85 4.01 -1.96
CA THR A 25 -9.85 4.96 -1.46
C THR A 25 -10.32 5.97 -2.51
N VAL A 26 -9.44 6.37 -3.42
CA VAL A 26 -9.72 7.43 -4.41
C VAL A 26 -9.54 6.95 -5.85
N ILE A 27 -8.41 6.32 -6.17
CA ILE A 27 -8.07 6.00 -7.55
C ILE A 27 -8.87 4.80 -8.07
N VAL A 28 -8.86 3.68 -7.35
CA VAL A 28 -9.53 2.41 -7.69
C VAL A 28 -10.31 1.88 -6.47
N PRO A 29 -11.37 2.58 -6.04
CA PRO A 29 -12.15 2.20 -4.86
C PRO A 29 -12.92 0.88 -5.03
N ASP A 30 -13.01 0.34 -6.23
CA ASP A 30 -13.65 -0.92 -6.59
C ASP A 30 -12.65 -2.06 -6.85
N ALA A 31 -11.37 -1.85 -6.50
CA ALA A 31 -10.33 -2.86 -6.71
C ALA A 31 -10.69 -4.21 -6.03
N PRO A 32 -10.47 -5.35 -6.73
CA PRO A 32 -10.75 -6.69 -6.21
C PRO A 32 -10.16 -7.00 -4.83
N LEU A 33 -8.94 -6.51 -4.65
CA LEU A 33 -8.06 -6.78 -3.54
C LEU A 33 -7.33 -5.47 -3.24
N LYS A 34 -7.42 -5.03 -2.01
CA LYS A 34 -6.73 -3.85 -1.50
C LYS A 34 -5.91 -4.29 -0.30
N ILE A 35 -4.63 -3.93 -0.30
CA ILE A 35 -3.69 -4.28 0.76
C ILE A 35 -3.17 -2.97 1.35
N TRP A 36 -3.18 -2.90 2.67
CA TRP A 36 -2.58 -1.82 3.44
C TRP A 36 -1.36 -2.37 4.18
N LEU A 37 -0.17 -2.06 3.67
CA LEU A 37 1.08 -2.42 4.32
C LEU A 37 1.36 -1.44 5.46
N ASN A 38 1.51 -1.97 6.68
CA ASN A 38 1.82 -1.19 7.85
C ASN A 38 3.15 -1.62 8.46
N ALA A 39 3.84 -0.64 9.04
CA ALA A 39 5.06 -0.83 9.82
C ALA A 39 5.20 0.35 10.77
N SER A 40 5.79 0.10 11.94
CA SER A 40 6.17 1.17 12.86
C SER A 40 7.08 2.19 12.17
N VAL A 41 7.02 3.43 12.63
CA VAL A 41 7.86 4.49 12.06
C VAL A 41 9.33 4.22 12.34
N GLU A 42 9.63 3.59 13.48
CA GLU A 42 10.93 3.12 13.90
C GLU A 42 11.48 2.05 12.95
N GLU A 43 10.66 1.06 12.58
CA GLU A 43 11.04 0.03 11.60
C GLU A 43 11.32 0.65 10.23
N ARG A 44 10.44 1.54 9.75
CA ARG A 44 10.62 2.23 8.46
C ARG A 44 11.89 3.09 8.46
N ALA A 45 12.13 3.83 9.55
CA ALA A 45 13.32 4.65 9.69
C ALA A 45 14.59 3.80 9.71
N ARG A 46 14.59 2.67 10.44
CA ARG A 46 15.70 1.72 10.48
C ARG A 46 16.01 1.15 9.09
N ARG A 47 14.98 0.70 8.36
CA ARG A 47 15.13 0.17 6.99
C ARG A 47 15.73 1.23 6.05
N ARG A 48 15.22 2.46 6.11
CA ARG A 48 15.65 3.56 5.25
C ARG A 48 17.07 4.02 5.57
N SER A 49 17.41 4.19 6.84
CA SER A 49 18.76 4.53 7.28
C SER A 49 19.76 3.46 6.80
N ARG A 50 19.46 2.17 6.97
CA ARG A 50 20.29 1.08 6.42
C ARG A 50 20.44 1.10 4.90
N GLN A 51 19.39 1.46 4.17
CA GLN A 51 19.41 1.51 2.70
C GLN A 51 20.23 2.69 2.16
N THR A 52 20.18 3.84 2.84
CA THR A 52 20.75 5.11 2.35
C THR A 52 22.07 5.50 3.00
N GLY A 53 22.37 4.94 4.18
CA GLY A 53 23.47 5.38 5.04
C GLY A 53 23.19 6.68 5.80
N GLU A 54 21.99 7.25 5.69
CA GLU A 54 21.59 8.47 6.42
C GLU A 54 21.42 8.20 7.92
N ASP A 55 21.62 9.24 8.74
CA ASP A 55 21.44 9.18 10.19
C ASP A 55 20.01 8.78 10.57
N TYR A 56 19.89 7.80 11.49
CA TYR A 56 18.60 7.25 11.90
C TYR A 56 17.67 8.31 12.50
N ALA A 57 18.18 9.20 13.35
CA ALA A 57 17.34 10.20 14.02
C ALA A 57 16.78 11.21 13.02
N ALA A 58 17.61 11.68 12.08
CA ALA A 58 17.16 12.56 10.99
C ALA A 58 16.11 11.89 10.09
N VAL A 59 16.31 10.62 9.73
CA VAL A 59 15.33 9.85 8.93
C VAL A 59 14.01 9.69 9.69
N LEU A 60 14.06 9.34 10.97
CA LEU A 60 12.89 9.14 11.82
C LEU A 60 12.06 10.42 11.94
N GLU A 61 12.70 11.56 12.23
CA GLU A 61 12.03 12.86 12.32
C GLU A 61 11.35 13.22 10.99
N GLY A 62 12.06 13.06 9.88
CA GLY A 62 11.53 13.31 8.54
C GLY A 62 10.37 12.39 8.16
N MET A 63 10.35 11.15 8.65
CA MET A 63 9.20 10.24 8.48
C MET A 63 8.00 10.66 9.31
N LEU A 64 8.19 10.96 10.60
CA LEU A 64 7.12 11.44 11.49
C LEU A 64 6.43 12.69 10.94
N HIS A 65 7.22 13.66 10.46
CA HIS A 65 6.66 14.88 9.86
C HIS A 65 5.85 14.57 8.59
N ARG A 66 6.37 13.69 7.72
CA ARG A 66 5.67 13.29 6.50
C ARG A 66 4.37 12.55 6.80
N ASP A 67 4.38 11.60 7.72
CA ASP A 67 3.20 10.79 8.07
C ASP A 67 2.08 11.66 8.64
N ARG A 68 2.41 12.59 9.55
CA ARG A 68 1.45 13.56 10.09
C ARG A 68 0.84 14.39 8.98
N ARG A 69 1.68 14.98 8.13
CA ARG A 69 1.25 15.83 7.01
C ARG A 69 0.39 15.06 6.01
N ASP A 70 0.71 13.79 5.75
CA ASP A 70 0.01 12.95 4.77
C ASP A 70 -1.32 12.42 5.31
N GLY A 71 -1.41 12.13 6.61
CA GLY A 71 -2.64 11.73 7.29
C GLY A 71 -3.62 12.89 7.52
N SER A 72 -3.12 14.12 7.71
CA SER A 72 -3.94 15.30 8.01
C SER A 72 -4.42 16.07 6.78
N ARG A 73 -4.21 15.56 5.56
CA ARG A 73 -4.61 16.28 4.33
C ARG A 73 -6.14 16.32 4.21
N ALA A 74 -6.67 17.49 3.84
CA ALA A 74 -8.10 17.64 3.58
C ALA A 74 -8.57 16.85 2.35
N VAL A 75 -7.70 16.64 1.37
CA VAL A 75 -8.00 15.92 0.13
C VAL A 75 -7.12 14.67 0.05
N ALA A 76 -7.74 13.51 -0.15
CA ALA A 76 -7.08 12.21 -0.26
C ALA A 76 -6.05 11.95 0.88
N PRO A 77 -6.48 11.98 2.16
CA PRO A 77 -5.60 11.65 3.27
C PRO A 77 -5.07 10.22 3.12
N MET A 78 -3.84 9.99 3.60
CA MET A 78 -3.28 8.65 3.69
C MET A 78 -4.08 7.83 4.70
N ALA A 79 -5.04 7.06 4.20
CA ALA A 79 -5.97 6.29 5.01
C ALA A 79 -6.23 4.91 4.40
N ARG A 80 -6.38 3.91 5.27
CA ARG A 80 -6.76 2.55 4.88
C ARG A 80 -8.21 2.53 4.41
N ALA A 81 -8.47 1.96 3.23
CA ALA A 81 -9.83 1.69 2.78
C ALA A 81 -10.52 0.68 3.72
N ALA A 82 -11.82 0.85 3.96
CA ALA A 82 -12.57 0.02 4.93
C ALA A 82 -12.50 -1.49 4.62
N ASP A 83 -12.40 -1.85 3.34
CA ASP A 83 -12.30 -3.22 2.83
C ASP A 83 -10.85 -3.67 2.53
N ALA A 84 -9.84 -2.84 2.83
CA ALA A 84 -8.45 -3.23 2.65
C ALA A 84 -7.99 -4.20 3.74
N ILE A 85 -7.18 -5.19 3.36
CA ILE A 85 -6.53 -6.11 4.29
C ILE A 85 -5.27 -5.43 4.84
N GLY A 86 -5.16 -5.32 6.17
CA GLY A 86 -3.97 -4.77 6.82
C GLY A 86 -2.91 -5.85 7.01
N ILE A 87 -1.68 -5.58 6.61
CA ILE A 87 -0.54 -6.48 6.79
C ILE A 87 0.55 -5.73 7.55
N GLU A 88 0.80 -6.16 8.79
CA GLU A 88 1.94 -5.69 9.57
C GLU A 88 3.23 -6.31 9.04
N THR A 89 4.25 -5.48 8.85
CA THR A 89 5.53 -5.90 8.25
C THR A 89 6.71 -5.79 9.21
N ASP A 90 6.51 -5.30 10.44
CA ASP A 90 7.56 -5.21 11.46
C ASP A 90 8.14 -6.60 11.77
N GLY A 91 9.46 -6.70 11.81
CA GLY A 91 10.16 -7.97 12.07
C GLY A 91 10.00 -9.05 10.99
N ARG A 92 9.29 -8.79 9.88
CA ARG A 92 9.09 -9.75 8.79
C ARG A 92 10.07 -9.55 7.65
N THR A 93 10.42 -10.64 6.98
CA THR A 93 11.20 -10.61 5.74
C THR A 93 10.33 -10.17 4.56
N PRO A 94 10.92 -9.60 3.49
CA PRO A 94 10.18 -9.29 2.27
C PRO A 94 9.47 -10.52 1.69
N ASP A 95 10.13 -11.67 1.62
CA ASP A 95 9.57 -12.90 1.05
C ASP A 95 8.31 -13.35 1.81
N ALA A 96 8.34 -13.32 3.15
CA ALA A 96 7.19 -13.69 3.96
C ALA A 96 5.98 -12.75 3.77
N VAL A 97 6.21 -11.47 3.44
CA VAL A 97 5.15 -10.52 3.11
C VAL A 97 4.64 -10.74 1.68
N ILE A 98 5.55 -11.00 0.74
CA ILE A 98 5.21 -11.30 -0.66
C ILE A 98 4.34 -12.55 -0.75
N ASP A 99 4.71 -13.64 -0.06
CA ASP A 99 3.98 -14.89 -0.07
C ASP A 99 2.53 -14.72 0.43
N GLU A 100 2.34 -13.97 1.52
CA GLU A 100 1.00 -13.66 2.03
C GLU A 100 0.16 -12.88 0.99
N ILE A 101 0.74 -11.85 0.37
CA ILE A 101 0.06 -11.05 -0.66
C ILE A 101 -0.32 -11.91 -1.88
N VAL A 102 0.59 -12.78 -2.32
CA VAL A 102 0.36 -13.68 -3.45
C VAL A 102 -0.75 -14.67 -3.14
N GLU A 103 -0.80 -15.23 -1.93
CA GLU A 103 -1.88 -16.14 -1.54
C GLU A 103 -3.24 -15.44 -1.46
N LEU A 104 -3.30 -14.21 -0.94
CA LEU A 104 -4.52 -13.40 -0.97
C LEU A 104 -4.99 -13.13 -2.41
N ALA A 105 -4.07 -12.79 -3.32
CA ALA A 105 -4.38 -12.56 -4.73
C ALA A 105 -4.92 -13.82 -5.41
N ARG A 106 -4.29 -14.97 -5.18
CA ARG A 106 -4.73 -16.27 -5.71
C ARG A 106 -6.10 -16.67 -5.16
N ALA A 107 -6.32 -16.52 -3.86
CA ALA A 107 -7.60 -16.81 -3.23
C ALA A 107 -8.73 -15.96 -3.84
N ARG A 108 -8.48 -14.66 -4.07
CA ARG A 108 -9.45 -13.76 -4.68
C ARG A 108 -9.74 -14.11 -6.14
N ALA A 109 -8.72 -14.52 -6.90
CA ALA A 109 -8.88 -14.97 -8.28
C ALA A 109 -9.74 -16.24 -8.38
N ARG A 110 -9.48 -17.24 -7.52
CA ARG A 110 -10.30 -18.46 -7.43
C ARG A 110 -11.76 -18.16 -7.09
N GLY A 111 -12.02 -17.32 -6.09
CA GLY A 111 -13.38 -16.95 -5.69
C GLY A 111 -14.17 -16.19 -6.77
N ARG A 112 -13.49 -15.52 -7.70
CA ARG A 112 -14.14 -14.90 -8.87
C ARG A 112 -14.44 -15.90 -9.98
N ALA A 113 -13.55 -16.86 -10.22
CA ALA A 113 -13.78 -17.92 -11.20
C ALA A 113 -14.96 -18.84 -10.83
N SER A 114 -15.23 -19.01 -9.52
CA SER A 114 -16.39 -19.77 -9.02
C SER A 114 -17.71 -18.99 -9.00
N ALA A 115 -17.67 -17.65 -9.01
CA ALA A 115 -18.88 -16.81 -8.98
C ALA A 115 -19.38 -16.40 -10.37
N GLY A 116 -18.59 -16.67 -11.42
CA GLY A 116 -18.94 -16.45 -12.83
C GLY A 116 -19.40 -17.70 -13.59
N GLN A 117 -19.70 -18.78 -12.86
CA GLN A 117 -20.41 -19.98 -13.33
C GLN A 117 -21.80 -20.00 -12.71
#